data_AF-A0A958KLT6-F1
#
_entry.id   AF-A0A958KLT6-F1
#
_cell.length_a   1.000
_cell.length_b   1.000
_cell.length_c   1.000
_cell.angle_alpha   90.00
_cell.angle_beta   90.00
_cell.angle_gamma   90.00
#
_symmetry.space_group_name_H-M   'P 1'
#
loop_
_entity.id
_entity.type
_entity.pdbx_description
1 polymer ?
#
loop_
_entity_poly.entity_id
_entity_poly.type
_entity_poly.pdbx_seq_one_letter_code
_entity_poly.pdbx_strand_id
1 'polypeptide(L)'
;MPHSIVKKLFDSIAELERSVDLAKRAFASSAIVRNDLLDRVNQYDSVLHKQRQLVSQLTDCVEREDWPEVTRHIKLINGLSSLIHEDARSLIAEISVDRKDSSSGKAAQ
;
A
#
# COMPACT_ATOMS: atom_id res chain seq x y z
N MET A 1 17.47 18.07 12.75
CA MET A 1 17.72 16.90 11.88
C MET A 1 16.59 15.84 11.86
N PRO A 2 15.83 15.56 12.94
CA PRO A 2 14.73 14.58 12.93
C PRO A 2 13.56 14.91 11.98
N HIS A 3 13.29 16.22 11.82
CA HIS A 3 12.20 16.71 10.97
C HIS A 3 12.27 16.26 9.50
N SER A 4 13.46 16.05 8.94
CA SER A 4 13.58 15.64 7.53
C SER A 4 13.21 14.19 7.29
N ILE A 5 13.44 13.32 8.28
CA ILE A 5 13.08 11.89 8.21
C ILE A 5 11.57 11.74 8.37
N VAL A 6 10.98 12.44 9.35
CA VAL A 6 9.53 12.44 9.56
C VAL A 6 8.81 12.95 8.32
N LYS A 7 9.28 14.06 7.73
CA LYS A 7 8.71 14.57 6.49
C LYS A 7 8.76 13.56 5.35
N LYS A 8 9.91 12.90 5.12
CA LYS A 8 10.03 11.85 4.10
C LYS A 8 9.06 10.69 4.33
N LEU A 9 8.80 10.36 5.60
CA LEU A 9 7.85 9.30 5.97
C LEU A 9 6.41 9.70 5.61
N PHE A 10 6.01 10.93 5.94
CA PHE A 10 4.72 11.48 5.53
C PHE A 10 4.57 11.48 4.00
N ASP A 11 5.58 11.96 3.29
CA ASP A 11 5.58 12.01 1.82
C ASP A 11 5.41 10.60 1.22
N SER A 12 6.14 9.61 1.76
CA SER A 12 6.05 8.21 1.32
C SER A 12 4.67 7.59 1.57
N ILE A 13 4.03 7.89 2.70
CA ILE A 13 2.68 7.40 2.99
C ILE A 13 1.66 8.06 2.08
N ALA A 14 1.76 9.37 1.87
CA ALA A 14 0.86 10.09 0.96
C ALA A 14 0.99 9.61 -0.49
N GLU A 15 2.17 9.16 -0.90
CA GLU A 15 2.40 8.53 -2.20
C GLU A 15 1.81 7.11 -2.28
N LEU A 16 1.94 6.32 -1.21
CA LEU A 16 1.34 4.99 -1.11
C LEU A 16 -0.19 5.07 -1.19
N GLU A 17 -0.81 6.01 -0.48
CA GLU A 17 -2.26 6.26 -0.51
C GLU A 17 -2.75 6.60 -1.91
N ARG A 18 -2.05 7.53 -2.59
CA ARG A 18 -2.35 7.88 -3.99
C ARG A 18 -2.26 6.65 -4.89
N SER A 19 -1.27 5.80 -4.69
CA SER A 19 -1.07 4.59 -5.49
C SER A 19 -2.20 3.58 -5.26
N VAL A 20 -2.65 3.39 -4.02
CA VAL A 20 -3.80 2.54 -3.68
C VAL A 20 -5.09 3.08 -4.30
N ASP A 21 -5.34 4.38 -4.22
CA ASP A 21 -6.51 5.01 -4.84
C ASP A 21 -6.54 4.84 -6.36
N LEU A 22 -5.38 5.01 -7.01
CA LEU A 22 -5.24 4.77 -8.45
C LEU A 22 -5.52 3.31 -8.80
N ALA A 23 -5.00 2.37 -8.01
CA ALA A 23 -5.25 0.94 -8.19
C ALA A 23 -6.75 0.63 -8.10
N LYS A 24 -7.45 1.12 -7.06
CA LYS A 24 -8.91 0.93 -6.92
C LYS A 24 -9.68 1.44 -8.11
N ARG A 25 -9.36 2.64 -8.60
CA ARG A 25 -10.01 3.22 -9.79
C ARG A 25 -9.77 2.36 -11.02
N ALA A 26 -8.54 1.87 -11.20
CA ALA A 26 -8.21 0.97 -12.31
C ALA A 26 -9.03 -0.33 -12.25
N PHE A 27 -9.13 -0.95 -11.07
CA PHE A 27 -9.94 -2.16 -10.87
C PHE A 27 -11.43 -1.93 -11.07
N ALA A 28 -11.97 -0.82 -10.55
CA ALA A 28 -13.38 -0.46 -10.72
C ALA A 28 -13.76 -0.16 -12.18
N SER A 29 -12.81 0.32 -12.98
CA SER A 29 -13.02 0.61 -14.41
C SER A 29 -12.85 -0.61 -15.34
N SER A 30 -12.37 -1.73 -14.81
CA SER A 30 -12.15 -2.96 -15.60
C SER A 30 -13.49 -3.61 -15.96
N ALA A 31 -13.71 -3.91 -17.23
CA ALA A 31 -14.90 -4.62 -17.72
C ALA A 31 -15.05 -6.04 -17.13
N ILE A 32 -13.95 -6.62 -16.64
CA ILE A 32 -13.93 -7.86 -15.88
C ILE A 32 -13.65 -7.46 -14.43
N VAL A 33 -14.70 -7.25 -13.65
CA VAL A 33 -14.59 -6.91 -12.23
C VAL A 33 -14.27 -8.17 -11.46
N ARG A 34 -12.99 -8.35 -11.11
CA ARG A 34 -12.55 -9.34 -10.13
C ARG A 34 -12.77 -8.75 -8.73
N ASN A 35 -13.98 -8.97 -8.21
CA ASN A 35 -14.43 -8.43 -6.92
C ASN A 35 -13.50 -8.82 -5.78
N ASP A 36 -12.92 -10.01 -5.84
CA ASP A 36 -11.91 -10.53 -4.91
C ASP A 36 -10.64 -9.66 -4.84
N LEU A 37 -10.15 -9.17 -5.98
CA LEU A 37 -8.98 -8.28 -6.00
C LEU A 37 -9.33 -6.88 -5.53
N LEU A 38 -10.51 -6.39 -5.90
CA LEU A 38 -10.99 -5.09 -5.41
C LEU A 38 -11.17 -5.11 -3.90
N ASP A 39 -11.71 -6.19 -3.34
CA ASP A 39 -11.86 -6.39 -1.90
C ASP A 39 -10.51 -6.42 -1.19
N ARG A 40 -9.49 -7.08 -1.75
CA ARG A 40 -8.12 -7.05 -1.22
C ARG A 40 -7.54 -5.64 -1.20
N VAL A 41 -7.68 -4.88 -2.30
CA VAL A 41 -7.20 -3.49 -2.35
C VAL A 41 -7.97 -2.59 -1.38
N ASN A 42 -9.26 -2.85 -1.15
CA ASN A 42 -10.05 -2.14 -0.13
C ASN A 42 -9.56 -2.41 1.29
N GLN A 43 -9.02 -3.60 1.57
CA GLN A 43 -8.44 -3.90 2.89
C GLN A 43 -7.20 -3.04 3.20
N TYR A 44 -6.51 -2.51 2.18
CA TYR A 44 -5.37 -1.60 2.38
C TYR A 44 -5.77 -0.31 3.09
N ASP A 45 -7.02 0.15 3.00
CA ASP A 45 -7.49 1.36 3.71
C ASP A 45 -7.30 1.25 5.21
N SER A 46 -7.56 0.07 5.77
CA SER A 46 -7.40 -0.17 7.21
C SER A 46 -5.92 -0.08 7.63
N VAL A 47 -5.02 -0.50 6.75
CA VAL A 47 -3.56 -0.45 6.96
C VAL A 47 -3.07 0.99 6.83
N LEU A 48 -3.48 1.71 5.79
CA LEU A 48 -3.19 3.13 5.58
C LEU A 48 -3.71 3.99 6.74
N HIS A 49 -4.91 3.71 7.24
CA HIS A 49 -5.46 4.39 8.42
C HIS A 49 -4.56 4.21 9.65
N LYS A 50 -4.11 2.98 9.92
CA LYS A 50 -3.16 2.70 11.02
C LYS A 50 -1.83 3.41 10.81
N GLN A 51 -1.32 3.49 9.59
CA GLN A 51 -0.09 4.23 9.30
C GLN A 51 -0.26 5.72 9.62
N ARG A 52 -1.36 6.36 9.22
CA ARG A 52 -1.66 7.76 9.58
C ARG A 52 -1.69 7.97 11.10
N GLN A 53 -2.32 7.06 11.84
CA GLN A 53 -2.36 7.13 13.31
C GLN A 53 -0.95 7.05 13.92
N LEU A 54 -0.13 6.10 13.47
CA LEU A 54 1.25 5.95 13.95
C LEU A 54 2.12 7.17 13.63
N VAL A 55 1.90 7.80 12.48
CA VAL A 55 2.63 9.01 12.09
C VAL A 55 2.21 10.22 12.94
N SER A 56 0.92 10.34 13.26
CA SER A 56 0.46 11.35 14.21
C SER A 56 1.16 11.18 15.55
N GLN A 57 1.18 9.95 16.09
CA GLN A 57 1.84 9.63 17.35
C GLN A 57 3.36 9.82 17.30
N LEU A 58 3.98 9.54 16.14
CA LEU A 58 5.41 9.78 15.91
C LEU A 58 5.75 11.27 16.07
N THR A 59 4.88 12.17 15.62
CA THR A 59 5.08 13.62 15.74
C THR A 59 5.14 14.02 17.22
N ASP A 60 4.19 13.53 18.03
CA ASP A 60 4.20 13.76 19.48
C ASP A 60 5.44 13.17 20.16
N CYS A 61 5.90 11.99 19.73
CA CYS A 61 7.11 11.37 20.29
C CYS A 61 8.38 12.15 19.94
N VAL A 62 8.45 12.73 18.74
CA VAL A 62 9.58 13.59 18.32
C VAL A 62 9.61 14.88 19.14
N GLU A 63 8.45 15.51 19.38
CA GLU A 63 8.35 16.71 20.21
C GLU A 63 8.77 16.46 21.67
N ARG A 64 8.48 15.26 22.19
CA ARG A 64 8.91 14.83 23.53
C ARG A 64 10.35 14.29 23.59
N GLU A 65 11.07 14.27 22.47
CA GLU A 65 12.40 13.66 22.34
C GLU A 65 12.47 12.18 22.78
N ASP A 66 11.37 11.45 22.67
CA ASP A 66 11.26 10.02 23.00
C ASP A 66 11.79 9.16 21.85
N TRP A 67 13.12 9.19 21.65
CA TRP A 67 13.80 8.51 20.54
C TRP A 67 13.57 6.98 20.46
N PRO A 68 13.47 6.24 21.58
CA PRO A 68 13.08 4.83 21.55
C PRO A 68 11.72 4.63 20.89
N GLU A 69 10.72 5.43 21.27
CA GLU A 69 9.37 5.30 20.74
C GLU A 69 9.26 5.82 19.31
N VAL A 70 10.00 6.87 18.94
CA VAL A 70 10.18 7.33 17.55
C VAL A 70 10.69 6.18 16.67
N THR A 71 11.72 5.46 17.13
CA THR A 71 12.29 4.32 16.39
C THR A 71 11.28 3.18 16.26
N ARG A 72 10.48 2.92 17.30
CA ARG A 72 9.42 1.91 17.28
C ARG A 72 8.35 2.23 16.25
N HIS A 73 7.87 3.47 16.23
CA HIS A 73 6.86 3.93 15.27
C HIS A 73 7.36 3.85 13.84
N ILE A 74 8.60 4.29 13.55
CA ILE A 74 9.20 4.17 12.21
C ILE A 74 9.23 2.72 11.75
N LYS A 75 9.64 1.77 12.61
CA LYS A 75 9.66 0.34 12.27
C LYS A 75 8.26 -0.20 11.97
N LEU A 76 7.26 0.16 12.77
CA LEU A 76 5.88 -0.26 12.56
C LEU A 76 5.33 0.28 11.23
N ILE A 77 5.54 1.56 10.95
CA ILE A 77 5.11 2.21 9.71
C ILE A 77 5.73 1.53 8.49
N ASN A 78 7.05 1.31 8.52
CA ASN A 78 7.76 0.63 7.43
C ASN A 78 7.30 -0.82 7.25
N GLY A 79 7.01 -1.54 8.35
CA GLY A 79 6.45 -2.89 8.30
C GLY A 79 5.08 -2.94 7.61
N LEU A 80 4.20 -1.98 7.94
CA LEU A 80 2.89 -1.86 7.30
C LEU A 80 3.01 -1.50 5.81
N SER A 81 3.96 -0.63 5.43
CA SER A 81 4.21 -0.31 4.01
C SER A 81 4.68 -1.54 3.24
N SER A 82 5.59 -2.33 3.83
CA SER A 82 6.08 -3.57 3.23
C SER A 82 4.95 -4.60 3.05
N LEU A 83 4.01 -4.68 3.99
CA LEU A 83 2.86 -5.58 3.89
C LEU A 83 1.98 -5.24 2.68
N ILE A 84 1.63 -3.95 2.50
CA ILE A 84 0.87 -3.49 1.32
C ILE A 84 1.65 -3.78 0.04
N HIS A 85 2.96 -3.49 0.03
CA HIS A 85 3.77 -3.63 -1.17
C HIS A 85 3.94 -5.11 -1.59
N GLU A 86 4.11 -6.01 -0.64
CA GLU A 86 4.23 -7.44 -0.92
C GLU A 86 2.91 -8.02 -1.43
N ASP A 87 1.78 -7.66 -0.81
CA ASP A 87 0.46 -8.08 -1.28
C ASP A 87 0.15 -7.51 -2.68
N ALA A 88 0.53 -6.24 -2.93
CA ALA A 88 0.38 -5.62 -4.24
C ALA A 88 1.20 -6.32 -5.33
N ARG A 89 2.41 -6.79 -5.02
CA ARG A 89 3.20 -7.61 -5.95
C ARG A 89 2.53 -8.94 -6.24
N SER A 90 2.00 -9.61 -5.21
CA SER A 90 1.24 -10.84 -5.37
C SER A 90 0.01 -10.63 -6.27
N LEU A 91 -0.74 -9.57 -6.05
CA LEU A 91 -1.88 -9.18 -6.90
C LEU A 91 -1.45 -9.02 -8.35
N ILE A 92 -0.40 -8.24 -8.63
CA ILE A 92 0.10 -8.00 -10.00
C ILE A 92 0.51 -9.31 -10.69
N ALA A 93 1.16 -10.22 -9.96
CA ALA A 93 1.52 -11.54 -10.49
C ALA A 93 0.26 -12.33 -10.89
N GLU A 94 -0.77 -12.33 -10.05
CA GLU A 94 -2.05 -13.00 -10.30
C GLU A 94 -2.79 -12.41 -11.52
N ILE A 95 -2.77 -11.08 -11.71
CA ILE A 95 -3.30 -10.45 -12.94
C ILE A 95 -2.52 -10.88 -14.18
N SER A 96 -1.19 -10.99 -14.05
CA SER A 96 -0.31 -11.27 -15.18
C SER A 96 -0.43 -12.73 -15.65
N VAL A 97 -0.69 -13.65 -14.72
CA VAL A 97 -0.96 -15.06 -15.02
C VAL A 97 -2.28 -15.21 -15.78
N ASP A 98 -3.37 -14.62 -15.29
CA ASP A 98 -4.71 -14.71 -15.93
C ASP A 98 -4.73 -14.17 -17.38
N ARG A 99 -3.95 -13.13 -17.68
CA ARG A 99 -3.83 -12.60 -19.04
C ARG A 99 -3.15 -13.57 -20.01
N LYS A 100 -2.23 -14.41 -19.52
CA LYS A 100 -1.44 -15.32 -20.37
C LYS A 100 -2.29 -16.50 -20.85
N ASP A 101 -3.15 -17.03 -19.98
CA ASP A 101 -4.03 -18.15 -20.31
C ASP A 101 -5.16 -17.77 -21.27
N SER A 102 -5.62 -16.51 -21.23
CA SER A 102 -6.65 -15.99 -22.15
C SER A 102 -6.16 -15.81 -23.60
N SER A 103 -4.84 -15.88 -23.85
CA SER A 103 -4.23 -15.58 -25.17
C SER A 103 -3.87 -16.82 -26.00
N SER A 104 -3.98 -18.03 -25.46
CA SER A 104 -3.52 -19.27 -26.13
C SER A 104 -4.62 -20.05 -26.91
N GLY A 105 -5.80 -19.46 -27.10
CA GLY A 105 -7.00 -20.17 -27.58
C GLY A 105 -7.37 -20.05 -29.07
N LYS A 106 -6.55 -19.44 -29.95
CA LYS A 106 -6.88 -19.32 -31.39
C LYS A 106 -5.68 -19.62 -32.30
N ALA A 107 -5.37 -20.90 -32.48
CA ALA A 107 -4.53 -21.37 -33.58
C ALA A 107 -4.93 -22.82 -33.95
N ALA A 108 -6.17 -22.98 -34.42
CA ALA A 108 -6.62 -24.20 -35.11
C ALA A 108 -7.88 -23.88 -35.91
N GLN A 109 -7.72 -23.33 -37.12
CA GLN A 109 -8.66 -23.55 -38.22
C GLN A 109 -7.98 -23.29 -39.56
#